data_AF-A0A6N2MGL5-F1
#
_entry.id   AF-A0A6N2MGL5-F1
#
_cell.length_a   1.000
_cell.length_b   1.000
_cell.length_c   1.000
_cell.angle_alpha   90.00
_cell.angle_beta   90.00
_cell.angle_gamma   90.00
#
_symmetry.space_group_name_H-M   'P 1'
#
loop_
_entity.id
_entity.type
_entity.pdbx_description
1 polymer ?
#
loop_
_entity_poly.entity_id
_entity_poly.type
_entity_poly.pdbx_seq_one_letter_code
_entity_poly.pdbx_strand_id
1 'polypeptide(L)'
;MQICHRDLKLENTLLDGSTAPRVKICDFGYSKSAVLDSQPKSTVGTPAYIAPEVLLKKEYDGKIADVWSCGVTLYVMLVGAYPFEDPDDPKNFRKTIGVRVYTN
;
A
#
# COMPACT_ATOMS: atom_id res chain seq x y z
N MET A 1 -17.70 -5.44 -7.85
CA MET A 1 -16.42 -6.18 -7.96
C MET A 1 -15.81 -6.26 -6.57
N GLN A 2 -15.41 -7.46 -6.12
CA GLN A 2 -14.74 -7.65 -4.83
C GLN A 2 -13.26 -7.96 -5.07
N ILE A 3 -12.52 -6.99 -5.61
CA ILE A 3 -11.10 -7.15 -5.98
C ILE A 3 -10.28 -6.20 -5.09
N CYS A 4 -9.15 -6.70 -4.57
CA CYS A 4 -8.10 -5.90 -3.96
C CYS A 4 -6.89 -5.84 -4.90
N HIS A 5 -6.19 -4.72 -4.92
CA HIS A 5 -5.06 -4.44 -5.80
C HIS A 5 -3.72 -4.94 -5.24
N ARG A 6 -3.48 -4.69 -3.94
CA ARG A 6 -2.32 -5.13 -3.15
C ARG A 6 -0.97 -4.53 -3.55
N ASP A 7 -0.97 -3.47 -4.36
CA ASP A 7 0.22 -2.66 -4.70
C ASP A 7 -0.16 -1.24 -5.15
N LEU A 8 -1.07 -0.60 -4.42
CA LEU A 8 -1.43 0.81 -4.68
C LEU A 8 -0.30 1.73 -4.23
N LYS A 9 0.15 2.59 -5.14
CA LYS A 9 1.29 3.49 -4.98
C LYS A 9 1.28 4.57 -6.06
N LEU A 10 2.15 5.56 -5.93
CA LEU A 10 2.27 6.64 -6.92
C LEU A 10 2.61 6.12 -8.31
N GLU A 11 3.50 5.13 -8.41
CA GLU A 11 3.94 4.55 -9.67
C GLU A 11 2.81 3.80 -10.40
N ASN A 12 1.81 3.32 -9.66
CA ASN A 12 0.62 2.65 -10.19
C ASN A 12 -0.60 3.58 -10.29
N THR A 13 -0.38 4.89 -10.15
CA THR A 13 -1.40 5.94 -10.23
C THR A 13 -1.10 6.85 -11.42
N LEU A 14 -1.76 6.58 -12.54
CA LEU A 14 -1.58 7.34 -13.77
C LEU A 14 -2.42 8.62 -13.76
N LEU A 15 -1.85 9.68 -14.33
CA LEU A 15 -2.54 10.92 -14.61
C LEU A 15 -2.61 11.12 -16.12
N ASP A 16 -3.74 11.61 -16.62
CA ASP A 16 -3.79 12.10 -18.00
C ASP A 16 -3.26 13.54 -18.10
N GLY A 17 -2.97 13.99 -19.32
CA GLY A 17 -2.41 15.32 -19.58
C GLY A 17 -3.44 16.46 -19.61
N SER A 18 -4.65 16.25 -19.08
CA SER A 18 -5.68 17.28 -19.08
C SER A 18 -5.44 18.35 -18.01
N THR A 19 -6.09 19.50 -18.13
CA THR A 19 -5.97 20.62 -17.18
C THR A 19 -6.51 20.27 -15.79
N ALA A 20 -7.42 19.30 -15.69
CA ALA A 20 -7.92 18.71 -14.46
C ALA A 20 -7.71 17.19 -14.55
N PRO A 21 -6.49 16.71 -14.29
CA PRO A 21 -6.08 15.37 -14.65
C PRO A 21 -6.90 14.30 -13.93
N ARG A 22 -7.32 13.27 -14.67
CA ARG A 22 -8.02 12.13 -14.07
C ARG A 22 -6.99 11.13 -13.55
N VAL A 23 -7.23 10.65 -12.34
CA VAL A 23 -6.47 9.54 -11.75
C VAL A 23 -6.99 8.20 -12.30
N LYS A 24 -6.07 7.36 -12.77
CA LYS A 24 -6.34 5.99 -13.20
C LYS A 24 -5.37 5.03 -12.52
N ILE A 25 -5.90 3.99 -11.88
CA ILE A 25 -5.09 2.92 -11.29
C ILE A 25 -4.69 1.92 -12.38
N CYS A 26 -3.42 1.48 -12.36
CA CYS A 26 -2.89 0.46 -13.27
C CYS A 26 -2.13 -0.64 -12.53
N ASP A 27 -1.74 -1.68 -13.26
CA ASP A 27 -0.96 -2.83 -12.78
C ASP A 27 -1.66 -3.71 -11.72
N PHE A 28 -2.61 -4.51 -12.19
CA PHE A 28 -3.35 -5.48 -11.37
C PHE A 28 -2.59 -6.81 -11.16
N GLY A 29 -1.27 -6.87 -11.40
CA GLY A 29 -0.48 -8.10 -11.34
C GLY A 29 -0.50 -8.81 -9.97
N TYR A 30 -0.75 -8.07 -8.88
CA TYR A 30 -0.88 -8.61 -7.53
C TYR A 30 -2.32 -8.73 -7.02
N SER A 31 -3.30 -8.41 -7.87
CA SER A 31 -4.70 -8.33 -7.46
C SER A 31 -5.29 -9.69 -7.13
N LYS A 32 -6.29 -9.68 -6.23
CA LYS A 32 -7.07 -10.87 -5.87
C LYS A 32 -8.55 -10.57 -5.72
N SER A 33 -9.38 -11.50 -6.16
CA SER A 33 -10.83 -11.48 -5.97
C SER A 33 -11.21 -12.17 -4.66
N ALA A 34 -11.89 -11.49 -3.76
CA ALA A 34 -12.41 -12.10 -2.53
C ALA A 34 -13.51 -13.14 -2.77
N VAL A 35 -14.03 -13.24 -4.01
CA VAL A 35 -15.07 -14.20 -4.41
C VAL A 35 -14.48 -15.43 -5.10
N LEU A 36 -13.39 -15.26 -5.84
CA LEU A 36 -12.80 -16.32 -6.68
C LEU A 36 -11.49 -16.86 -6.11
N ASP A 37 -10.80 -16.08 -5.30
CA ASP A 37 -9.50 -16.43 -4.72
C ASP A 37 -9.59 -16.66 -3.21
N SER A 38 -8.66 -17.46 -2.71
CA SER A 38 -8.41 -17.55 -1.27
C SER A 38 -7.86 -16.23 -0.71
N GLN A 39 -8.11 -16.00 0.58
CA GLN A 39 -7.58 -14.84 1.29
C GLN A 39 -6.06 -14.67 1.05
N PRO A 40 -5.59 -13.43 0.87
CA PRO A 40 -4.16 -13.14 0.77
C PRO A 40 -3.36 -13.67 1.98
N LYS A 41 -2.26 -14.36 1.69
CA LYS A 41 -1.27 -14.83 2.69
C LYS A 41 0.15 -14.36 2.37
N SER A 42 0.39 -13.95 1.13
CA SER A 42 1.70 -13.51 0.66
C SER A 42 1.93 -12.04 0.99
N THR A 43 3.15 -11.72 1.44
CA THR A 43 3.64 -10.34 1.50
C THR A 43 4.05 -9.92 0.10
N VAL A 44 3.18 -9.19 -0.59
CA VAL A 44 3.43 -8.58 -1.91
C VAL A 44 3.22 -7.07 -1.82
N GLY A 45 3.68 -6.36 -2.85
CA GLY A 45 3.61 -4.91 -2.94
C GLY A 45 4.91 -4.21 -2.58
N THR A 46 4.88 -2.88 -2.57
CA THR A 46 6.06 -2.03 -2.39
C THR A 46 6.26 -1.67 -0.91
N PRO A 47 7.39 -2.00 -0.26
CA PRO A 47 7.54 -1.97 1.20
C PRO A 47 7.09 -0.70 1.93
N ALA A 48 7.29 0.48 1.35
CA ALA A 48 6.91 1.76 1.95
C ALA A 48 5.38 1.95 2.07
N TYR A 49 4.60 1.25 1.24
CA TYR A 49 3.14 1.35 1.16
C TYR A 49 2.42 0.16 1.81
N ILE A 50 3.16 -0.89 2.22
CA ILE A 50 2.56 -2.12 2.75
C ILE A 50 1.97 -1.87 4.14
N ALA A 51 0.74 -2.36 4.34
CA ALA A 51 0.06 -2.30 5.62
C ALA A 51 0.73 -3.20 6.69
N PRO A 52 0.74 -2.80 7.97
CA PRO A 52 1.39 -3.53 9.06
C PRO A 52 0.96 -5.01 9.13
N GLU A 53 -0.33 -5.28 8.98
CA GLU A 53 -0.91 -6.63 9.01
C GLU A 53 -0.39 -7.55 7.90
N VAL A 54 -0.02 -6.99 6.74
CA VAL A 54 0.57 -7.73 5.61
C VAL A 54 2.02 -8.14 5.91
N LEU A 55 2.73 -7.33 6.70
CA LEU A 55 4.10 -7.62 7.15
C LEU A 55 4.14 -8.74 8.19
N LEU A 56 3.08 -8.88 8.99
CA LEU A 56 2.95 -9.91 10.03
C LEU A 56 2.68 -11.32 9.47
N LYS A 57 2.58 -11.49 8.13
CA LYS A 57 2.43 -12.78 7.43
C LYS A 57 1.27 -13.65 7.92
N LYS A 58 0.20 -13.02 8.41
CA LYS A 58 -1.08 -13.69 8.70
C LYS A 58 -2.03 -13.53 7.51
N GLU A 59 -3.11 -14.29 7.49
CA GLU A 59 -4.25 -13.96 6.61
C GLU A 59 -4.71 -12.52 6.91
N TYR A 60 -4.99 -11.76 5.85
CA TYR A 60 -5.37 -10.35 5.97
C TYR A 60 -6.44 -9.99 4.94
N ASP A 61 -7.23 -8.95 5.24
CA ASP A 61 -8.18 -8.38 4.27
C ASP A 61 -7.43 -7.48 3.29
N GLY A 62 -7.31 -7.93 2.03
CA GLY A 62 -6.62 -7.17 0.99
C GLY A 62 -7.24 -5.79 0.70
N LYS A 63 -8.55 -5.61 0.91
CA LYS A 63 -9.22 -4.32 0.70
C LYS A 63 -8.85 -3.32 1.79
N ILE A 64 -8.74 -3.78 3.03
CA ILE A 64 -8.30 -2.92 4.14
C ILE A 64 -6.82 -2.54 3.98
N ALA A 65 -5.99 -3.49 3.53
CA ALA A 65 -4.59 -3.20 3.19
C ALA A 65 -4.44 -2.18 2.03
N ASP A 66 -5.34 -2.21 1.04
CA ASP A 66 -5.38 -1.19 -0.02
C ASP A 66 -5.72 0.21 0.53
N VAL A 67 -6.62 0.31 1.52
CA VAL A 67 -6.94 1.60 2.17
C VAL A 67 -5.71 2.18 2.86
N TRP A 68 -4.91 1.35 3.55
CA TRP A 68 -3.63 1.79 4.11
C TRP A 68 -2.69 2.31 3.03
N SER A 69 -2.55 1.57 1.93
CA SER A 69 -1.69 1.94 0.80
C SER A 69 -2.11 3.28 0.19
N CYS A 70 -3.42 3.54 0.08
CA CYS A 70 -3.98 4.84 -0.30
C CYS A 70 -3.62 5.95 0.69
N GLY A 71 -3.66 5.68 2.00
CA GLY A 71 -3.27 6.65 3.03
C GLY A 71 -1.80 7.04 2.94
N VAL A 72 -0.90 6.06 2.74
CA VAL A 72 0.52 6.33 2.49
C VAL A 72 0.71 7.15 1.22
N THR A 73 0.03 6.78 0.13
CA THR A 73 0.10 7.49 -1.15
C THR A 73 -0.32 8.96 -1.01
N LEU A 74 -1.45 9.21 -0.33
CA LEU A 74 -1.93 10.56 -0.05
C LEU A 74 -0.93 11.35 0.80
N TYR A 75 -0.36 10.73 1.83
CA TYR A 75 0.66 11.37 2.66
C TYR A 75 1.87 11.80 1.82
N VAL A 76 2.38 10.92 0.96
CA VAL A 76 3.54 11.23 0.10
C VAL A 76 3.20 12.36 -0.87
N MET A 77 1.99 12.40 -1.44
CA MET A 77 1.55 13.51 -2.30
C MET A 77 1.55 14.86 -1.56
N LEU A 78 1.17 14.88 -0.28
CA LEU A 78 1.04 16.10 0.50
C LEU A 78 2.37 16.57 1.13
N VAL A 79 3.19 15.62 1.58
CA VAL A 79 4.38 15.89 2.41
C VAL A 79 5.67 15.76 1.61
N GLY A 80 5.68 15.01 0.50
CA GLY A 80 6.87 14.75 -0.31
C GLY A 80 7.86 13.76 0.32
N ALA A 81 7.48 13.09 1.41
CA ALA A 81 8.28 12.08 2.12
C ALA A 81 7.39 10.91 2.57
N TYR A 82 7.99 9.77 2.91
CA TYR A 82 7.25 8.62 3.43
C TYR A 82 6.92 8.78 4.93
N PRO A 83 5.72 8.38 5.39
CA PRO A 83 5.29 8.57 6.78
C PRO A 83 6.05 7.72 7.81
N PHE A 84 6.64 6.60 7.37
CA PHE A 84 7.31 5.61 8.23
C PHE A 84 8.75 5.34 7.82
N GLU A 85 9.40 6.28 7.14
CA GLU A 85 10.84 6.20 6.88
C GLU A 85 11.62 6.46 8.17
N ASP A 86 12.66 5.66 8.42
CA ASP A 86 13.64 5.90 9.48
C ASP A 86 14.79 6.72 8.88
N PRO A 87 15.08 7.94 9.35
CA PRO A 87 16.20 8.73 8.83
C PRO A 87 17.55 8.01 8.92
N ASP A 88 17.73 7.15 9.94
CA ASP A 88 18.97 6.40 10.18
C ASP A 88 19.01 5.07 9.40
N ASP A 89 17.84 4.57 8.96
CA ASP A 89 17.70 3.33 8.17
C ASP A 89 16.51 3.40 7.19
N PRO A 90 16.59 4.23 6.13
CA PRO A 90 15.44 4.59 5.30
C PRO A 90 14.84 3.43 4.51
N LYS A 91 15.54 2.29 4.44
CA LYS A 91 15.04 1.08 3.76
C LYS A 91 14.27 0.14 4.70
N ASN A 92 14.26 0.39 6.00
CA ASN A 92 13.75 -0.54 7.00
C ASN A 92 12.34 -0.20 7.52
N PHE A 93 11.41 -0.04 6.58
CA PHE A 93 10.00 0.24 6.87
C PHE A 93 9.36 -0.77 7.84
N ARG A 94 9.80 -2.04 7.83
CA ARG A 94 9.29 -3.07 8.75
C ARG A 94 9.53 -2.71 10.21
N LYS A 95 10.75 -2.25 10.53
CA LYS A 95 11.11 -1.84 11.89
C LYS A 95 10.28 -0.62 12.30
N THR A 96 10.22 0.40 11.45
CA THR A 96 9.54 1.66 11.78
C THR A 96 8.04 1.51 11.92
N ILE A 97 7.39 0.76 11.01
CA ILE A 97 5.96 0.45 11.07
C ILE A 97 5.66 -0.41 12.31
N GLY A 98 6.48 -1.45 12.55
CA GLY A 98 6.31 -2.33 13.70
C GLY A 98 6.40 -1.61 15.04
N VAL A 99 7.34 -0.66 15.17
CA VAL A 99 7.49 0.15 16.38
C VAL A 99 6.36 1.18 16.47
N ARG A 100 6.20 2.07 15.50
CA ARG A 100 5.31 3.25 15.65
C ARG A 100 3.82 2.93 15.67
N VAL A 101 3.39 1.82 15.06
CA VAL A 101 1.96 1.48 14.95
C VAL A 101 1.48 0.60 16.12
N TYR A 102 2.34 -0.26 16.67
CA TYR A 102 1.93 -1.23 17.70
C TYR A 102 2.36 -0.88 19.12
N THR A 103 3.13 0.20 19.33
CA THR A 103 3.54 0.66 20.68
C THR A 103 2.83 1.93 21.16
N ASN A 104 1.76 2.36 20.48
CA ASN A 104 0.88 3.44 20.93
C ASN A 104 -0.47 2.88 21.38
#